data_AF-A0A967WZ54-F1
#
_entry.id   AF-A0A967WZ54-F1
#
_cell.length_a   1.000
_cell.length_b   1.000
_cell.length_c   1.000
_cell.angle_alpha   90.00
_cell.angle_beta   90.00
_cell.angle_gamma   90.00
#
_symmetry.space_group_name_H-M   'P 1'
#
loop_
_entity.id
_entity.type
_entity.pdbx_description
1 polymer ?
#
loop_
_entity_poly.entity_id
_entity_poly.type
_entity_poly.pdbx_seq_one_letter_code
_entity_poly.pdbx_strand_id
1 'polypeptide(L)'
;MPALGTKRRLPGRLSRKARTPALRCGNSVHVWRNTLQGRSDEEQERRFQQRNHDPKRRWKLSPMDLEARARWVEYSRAKDAMFMYTDIREAPWYVVNADVKRHARLNCIHHLLSMIHYEDLTPEPIELPPRQENAGYERPPIQHQKWVPAVWGSNPVDDKRV
;
A
#
# COMPACT_ATOMS: atom_id res chain seq x y z
N MET A 1 -20.89 14.42 -46.15
CA MET A 1 -21.01 15.37 -45.02
C MET A 1 -21.62 14.63 -43.83
N PRO A 2 -20.84 14.06 -42.89
CA PRO A 2 -21.43 13.36 -41.76
C PRO A 2 -21.83 14.33 -40.65
N ALA A 3 -22.94 14.00 -40.03
CA ALA A 3 -23.72 14.81 -39.11
C ALA A 3 -22.99 15.17 -37.80
N LEU A 4 -23.24 16.40 -37.35
CA LEU A 4 -22.82 16.99 -36.10
C LEU A 4 -23.24 16.12 -34.90
N GLY A 5 -22.24 15.58 -34.20
CA GLY A 5 -22.44 14.84 -32.96
C GLY A 5 -23.10 15.72 -31.88
N THR A 6 -24.25 15.27 -31.40
CA THR A 6 -24.97 15.82 -30.24
C THR A 6 -24.05 15.79 -29.02
N LYS A 7 -23.55 16.96 -28.60
CA LYS A 7 -22.81 17.12 -27.34
C LYS A 7 -23.72 16.76 -26.17
N ARG A 8 -23.59 15.53 -25.65
CA ARG A 8 -24.26 15.14 -24.41
C ARG A 8 -23.83 16.10 -23.31
N ARG A 9 -24.79 16.83 -22.75
CA ARG A 9 -24.58 17.80 -21.67
C ARG A 9 -24.03 17.06 -20.46
N LEU A 10 -22.83 17.45 -20.02
CA LEU A 10 -22.16 16.85 -18.87
C LEU A 10 -22.91 17.18 -17.57
N PRO A 11 -23.04 16.26 -16.61
CA PRO A 11 -23.42 16.63 -15.25
C PRO A 11 -22.31 17.52 -14.68
N GLY A 12 -22.67 18.73 -14.23
CA GLY A 12 -21.74 19.82 -13.92
C GLY A 12 -20.63 19.51 -12.91
N ARG A 13 -20.73 18.43 -12.14
CA ARG A 13 -19.73 18.00 -11.14
C ARG A 13 -18.48 17.39 -11.76
N LEU A 14 -18.62 16.59 -12.83
CA LEU A 14 -17.49 15.97 -13.53
C LEU A 14 -16.69 17.00 -14.34
N SER A 15 -17.41 17.93 -14.96
CA SER A 15 -16.86 19.05 -15.71
C SER A 15 -15.97 19.99 -14.86
N ARG A 16 -16.23 20.13 -13.56
CA ARG A 16 -15.40 20.94 -12.65
C ARG A 16 -14.13 20.20 -12.21
N LYS A 17 -14.21 18.90 -11.93
CA LYS A 17 -13.04 18.11 -11.52
C LYS A 17 -11.99 17.99 -12.63
N ALA A 18 -12.40 17.90 -13.89
CA ALA A 18 -11.49 17.92 -15.03
C ALA A 18 -10.86 19.31 -15.30
N ARG A 19 -11.38 20.38 -14.67
CA ARG A 19 -10.99 21.78 -14.90
C ARG A 19 -10.35 22.47 -13.70
N THR A 20 -10.20 21.79 -12.57
CA THR A 20 -9.42 22.36 -11.46
C THR A 20 -7.97 22.48 -11.94
N PRO A 21 -7.37 23.68 -11.96
CA PRO A 21 -5.95 23.80 -12.31
C PRO A 21 -5.18 22.96 -11.31
N ALA A 22 -4.57 21.89 -11.79
CA ALA A 22 -3.65 21.08 -11.01
C ALA A 22 -2.60 22.03 -10.47
N LEU A 23 -2.52 22.15 -9.14
CA LEU A 23 -1.40 22.78 -8.46
C LEU A 23 -0.13 22.16 -9.06
N ARG A 24 0.62 23.02 -9.76
CA ARG A 24 1.80 22.69 -10.55
C ARG A 24 2.94 22.39 -9.59
N CYS A 25 2.92 21.22 -8.95
CA CYS A 25 4.12 20.64 -8.38
C CYS A 25 4.77 19.80 -9.47
N GLY A 26 6.04 20.08 -9.78
CA GLY A 26 6.83 19.47 -10.85
C GLY A 26 7.13 17.97 -10.72
N ASN A 27 6.29 17.21 -10.02
CA ASN A 27 6.36 15.77 -9.91
C ASN A 27 5.02 15.19 -10.38
N SER A 28 5.05 14.40 -11.45
CA SER A 28 3.90 13.69 -12.03
C SER A 28 2.99 13.10 -10.94
N VAL A 29 1.78 13.65 -10.79
CA VAL A 29 0.82 13.16 -9.80
C VAL A 29 0.19 11.88 -10.34
N HIS A 30 0.81 10.74 -10.03
CA HIS A 30 0.26 9.43 -10.36
C HIS A 30 -0.87 9.09 -9.38
N VAL A 31 -2.11 9.16 -9.86
CA VAL A 31 -3.29 8.81 -9.05
C VAL A 31 -3.51 7.30 -9.11
N TRP A 32 -3.07 6.62 -8.07
CA TRP A 32 -3.32 5.20 -7.89
C TRP A 32 -4.67 4.99 -7.19
N ARG A 33 -5.67 4.49 -7.92
CA ARG A 33 -6.89 3.96 -7.29
C ARG A 33 -7.05 2.50 -7.66
N ASN A 34 -6.99 1.65 -6.65
CA ASN A 34 -7.41 0.25 -6.76
C ASN A 34 -8.90 0.23 -7.11
N THR A 35 -9.19 0.14 -8.40
CA THR A 35 -10.54 0.16 -8.92
C THR A 35 -11.08 -1.25 -8.95
N LEU A 36 -12.33 -1.42 -8.48
CA LEU A 36 -13.01 -2.71 -8.39
C LEU A 36 -13.26 -3.42 -9.74
N GLN A 37 -12.67 -2.96 -10.86
CA GLN A 37 -12.93 -3.51 -12.21
C GLN A 37 -12.26 -4.87 -12.38
N GLY A 38 -11.11 -5.06 -11.73
CA GLY A 38 -10.35 -6.30 -11.81
C GLY A 38 -10.83 -7.36 -10.82
N ARG A 39 -12.13 -7.38 -10.46
CA ARG A 39 -12.70 -8.48 -9.69
C ARG A 39 -13.86 -9.06 -10.47
N SER A 40 -13.78 -10.35 -10.78
CA SER A 40 -14.93 -11.09 -11.29
C SER A 40 -16.14 -10.88 -10.37
N ASP A 41 -17.33 -10.71 -10.94
CA ASP A 41 -18.60 -10.53 -10.22
C ASP A 41 -18.79 -11.63 -9.16
N GLU A 42 -18.38 -12.86 -9.50
CA GLU A 42 -18.40 -14.02 -8.62
C GLU A 42 -17.48 -13.86 -7.40
N GLU A 43 -16.26 -13.34 -7.60
CA GLU A 43 -15.29 -13.12 -6.52
C GLU A 43 -15.72 -11.95 -5.62
N GLN A 44 -16.44 -10.97 -6.17
CA GLN A 44 -17.07 -9.93 -5.37
C GLN A 44 -18.18 -10.50 -4.49
N GLU A 45 -19.09 -11.28 -5.06
CA GLU A 45 -20.18 -11.90 -4.30
C GLU A 45 -19.65 -12.81 -3.21
N ARG A 46 -18.69 -13.68 -3.55
CA ARG A 46 -18.03 -14.58 -2.59
C ARG A 46 -17.43 -13.83 -1.41
N ARG A 47 -16.83 -12.65 -1.64
CA ARG A 47 -16.27 -11.82 -0.56
C ARG A 47 -17.34 -11.17 0.30
N PHE A 48 -18.46 -10.75 -0.29
CA PHE A 48 -19.59 -10.22 0.47
C PHE A 48 -20.19 -11.31 1.37
N GLN A 49 -20.41 -12.50 0.83
CA GLN A 49 -20.88 -13.65 1.60
C GLN A 49 -19.89 -14.03 2.71
N GLN A 50 -18.59 -14.11 2.41
CA GLN A 50 -17.58 -14.39 3.43
C GLN A 50 -17.57 -13.33 4.55
N ARG A 51 -17.76 -12.05 4.22
CA ARG A 51 -17.87 -10.97 5.23
C ARG A 51 -19.15 -11.08 6.04
N ASN A 52 -20.24 -11.51 5.42
CA ASN A 52 -21.50 -11.73 6.12
C ASN A 52 -21.37 -12.90 7.09
N HIS A 53 -20.73 -14.01 6.70
CA HIS A 53 -20.58 -15.20 7.56
C HIS A 53 -19.55 -15.05 8.68
N ASP A 54 -18.49 -14.24 8.52
CA ASP A 54 -17.44 -14.04 9.53
C ASP A 54 -17.80 -12.90 10.53
N PRO A 55 -18.07 -13.20 11.81
CA PRO A 55 -18.42 -12.19 12.82
C PRO A 55 -17.34 -11.11 13.01
N LYS A 56 -16.05 -11.44 12.79
CA LYS A 56 -14.93 -10.49 12.97
C LYS A 56 -14.85 -9.46 11.84
N ARG A 57 -15.46 -9.74 10.68
CA ARG A 57 -15.42 -8.88 9.49
C ARG A 57 -16.76 -8.19 9.21
N ARG A 58 -17.82 -8.58 9.91
CA ARG A 58 -19.19 -8.08 9.70
C ARG A 58 -19.34 -6.57 9.91
N TRP A 59 -18.57 -5.98 10.82
CA TRP A 59 -18.56 -4.52 11.05
C TRP A 59 -18.15 -3.71 9.81
N LYS A 60 -17.52 -4.34 8.81
CA LYS A 60 -17.13 -3.71 7.54
C LYS A 60 -18.26 -3.66 6.51
N LEU A 61 -19.45 -4.17 6.84
CA LEU A 61 -20.65 -4.08 6.01
C LEU A 61 -21.53 -2.95 6.53
N SER A 62 -21.68 -1.92 5.72
CA SER A 62 -22.63 -0.82 5.96
C SER A 62 -23.93 -1.05 5.17
N PRO A 63 -25.08 -0.51 5.62
CA PRO A 63 -26.30 -0.49 4.80
C PRO A 63 -26.08 0.08 3.40
N MET A 64 -25.17 1.05 3.26
CA MET A 64 -24.79 1.62 1.96
C MET A 64 -24.13 0.59 1.02
N ASP A 65 -23.40 -0.39 1.56
CA ASP A 65 -22.76 -1.43 0.74
C ASP A 65 -23.81 -2.37 0.10
N LEU A 66 -24.96 -2.55 0.75
CA LEU A 66 -26.08 -3.32 0.22
C LEU A 66 -26.77 -2.58 -0.93
N GLU A 67 -26.98 -1.27 -0.78
CA GLU A 67 -27.50 -0.42 -1.87
C GLU A 67 -26.51 -0.35 -3.04
N ALA A 68 -25.20 -0.28 -2.74
CA ALA A 68 -24.15 -0.29 -3.75
C ALA A 68 -24.13 -1.60 -4.54
N ARG A 69 -24.44 -2.73 -3.89
CA ARG A 69 -24.64 -4.01 -4.56
C ARG A 69 -25.87 -3.97 -5.49
N ALA A 70 -27.01 -3.46 -5.01
CA ALA A 70 -28.22 -3.39 -5.81
C ALA A 70 -28.04 -2.49 -7.06
N ARG A 71 -27.24 -1.43 -6.94
CA ARG A 71 -26.94 -0.48 -8.02
C ARG A 71 -25.64 -0.77 -8.77
N TRP A 72 -25.17 -2.02 -8.78
CA TRP A 72 -23.89 -2.41 -9.39
C TRP A 72 -23.71 -1.85 -10.81
N VAL A 73 -24.74 -1.99 -11.67
CA VAL A 73 -24.71 -1.53 -13.07
C VAL A 73 -24.56 -0.01 -13.16
N GLU A 74 -25.20 0.75 -12.28
CA GLU A 74 -25.11 2.22 -12.26
C GLU A 74 -23.71 2.66 -11.83
N TYR A 75 -23.12 1.99 -10.83
CA TYR A 75 -21.76 2.24 -10.39
C TYR A 75 -20.74 1.90 -11.48
N SER A 76 -20.92 0.80 -12.20
CA SER A 76 -20.07 0.43 -13.33
C SER A 76 -20.13 1.49 -14.43
N ARG A 77 -21.34 1.93 -14.83
CA ARG A 77 -21.50 3.01 -15.83
C ARG A 77 -20.87 4.33 -15.38
N ALA A 78 -21.07 4.72 -14.11
CA ALA A 78 -20.50 5.95 -13.57
C ALA A 78 -18.97 5.92 -13.57
N LYS A 79 -18.39 4.75 -13.33
CA LYS A 79 -16.95 4.53 -13.35
C LYS A 79 -16.37 4.55 -14.76
N ASP A 80 -17.02 3.89 -15.72
CA ASP A 80 -16.58 3.93 -17.12
C ASP A 80 -16.61 5.37 -17.64
N ALA A 81 -17.67 6.12 -17.32
CA ALA A 81 -17.74 7.55 -17.62
C ALA A 81 -16.59 8.33 -16.95
N MET A 82 -16.29 8.06 -15.68
CA MET A 82 -15.18 8.71 -14.98
C MET A 82 -13.84 8.46 -15.70
N PHE A 83 -13.55 7.23 -16.11
CA PHE A 83 -12.32 6.92 -16.84
C PHE A 83 -12.26 7.64 -18.18
N MET A 84 -13.35 7.62 -18.96
CA MET A 84 -13.39 8.31 -20.25
C MET A 84 -13.11 9.82 -20.16
N TYR A 85 -13.46 10.47 -19.05
CA TYR A 85 -13.29 11.91 -18.90
C TYR A 85 -12.05 12.34 -18.11
N THR A 86 -11.48 11.46 -17.29
CA THR A 86 -10.38 11.82 -16.38
C THR A 86 -9.05 11.15 -16.73
N ASP A 87 -9.03 10.28 -17.74
CA ASP A 87 -7.80 9.72 -18.28
C ASP A 87 -7.12 10.73 -19.21
N ILE A 88 -6.06 11.36 -18.70
CA ILE A 88 -5.26 12.38 -19.38
C ILE A 88 -3.80 11.93 -19.41
N ARG A 89 -3.03 12.40 -20.40
CA ARG A 89 -1.63 11.96 -20.59
C ARG A 89 -0.74 12.33 -19.42
N GLU A 90 -1.04 13.46 -18.76
CA GLU A 90 -0.29 13.97 -17.62
C GLU A 90 -0.56 13.18 -16.32
N ALA A 91 -1.71 12.49 -16.24
CA ALA A 91 -2.14 11.70 -15.10
C ALA A 91 -2.93 10.47 -15.56
N PRO A 92 -2.23 9.45 -16.11
CA PRO A 92 -2.88 8.26 -16.66
C PRO A 92 -3.47 7.38 -15.55
N TRP A 93 -4.58 6.72 -15.86
CA TRP A 93 -5.16 5.70 -14.99
C TRP A 93 -4.58 4.31 -15.26
N TYR A 94 -4.02 3.68 -14.22
CA TYR A 94 -3.57 2.29 -14.28
C TYR A 94 -4.60 1.35 -13.63
N VAL A 95 -5.00 0.30 -14.36
CA VAL A 95 -5.94 -0.72 -13.87
C VAL A 95 -5.16 -1.96 -13.46
N VAL A 96 -5.39 -2.44 -12.24
CA VAL A 96 -4.74 -3.63 -11.68
C VAL A 96 -5.78 -4.70 -11.38
N ASN A 97 -5.52 -5.94 -11.80
CA ASN A 97 -6.37 -7.07 -11.43
C ASN A 97 -6.25 -7.35 -9.92
N ALA A 98 -7.40 -7.39 -9.22
CA ALA A 98 -7.52 -7.54 -7.79
C ALA A 98 -8.25 -8.83 -7.33
N ASP A 99 -8.35 -9.82 -8.22
CA ASP A 99 -8.83 -11.17 -7.91
C ASP A 99 -7.95 -11.79 -6.80
N VAL A 100 -6.63 -11.76 -6.97
CA VAL A 100 -5.67 -12.18 -5.94
C VAL A 100 -5.06 -10.96 -5.25
N LYS A 101 -5.50 -10.68 -4.01
CA LYS A 101 -5.08 -9.50 -3.24
C LYS A 101 -3.56 -9.37 -3.08
N ARG A 102 -2.83 -10.49 -2.96
CA ARG A 102 -1.38 -10.50 -2.80
C ARG A 102 -0.69 -10.00 -4.07
N HIS A 103 -1.06 -10.56 -5.22
CA HIS A 103 -0.51 -10.15 -6.52
C HIS A 103 -0.86 -8.71 -6.84
N ALA A 104 -2.11 -8.29 -6.59
CA ALA A 104 -2.53 -6.90 -6.79
C ALA A 104 -1.66 -5.91 -6.02
N ARG A 105 -1.34 -6.20 -4.75
CA ARG A 105 -0.48 -5.35 -3.93
C ARG A 105 0.96 -5.31 -4.44
N LEU A 106 1.52 -6.47 -4.77
CA LEU A 106 2.89 -6.56 -5.29
C LEU A 106 3.02 -5.83 -6.63
N ASN A 107 2.06 -6.02 -7.53
CA ASN A 107 2.04 -5.34 -8.82
C ASN A 107 1.89 -3.82 -8.66
N CYS A 108 1.02 -3.35 -7.76
CA CYS A 108 0.92 -1.92 -7.46
C CYS A 108 2.23 -1.34 -6.94
N ILE A 109 2.86 -2.01 -5.97
CA ILE A 109 4.14 -1.54 -5.37
C ILE A 109 5.23 -1.54 -6.44
N HIS A 110 5.36 -2.63 -7.20
CA HIS A 110 6.37 -2.76 -8.24
C HIS A 110 6.21 -1.68 -9.32
N HIS A 111 5.00 -1.47 -9.82
CA HIS A 111 4.79 -0.45 -10.85
C HIS A 111 4.94 0.98 -10.30
N LEU A 112 4.60 1.24 -9.03
CA LEU A 112 4.90 2.51 -8.37
C LEU A 112 6.41 2.76 -8.29
N LEU A 113 7.17 1.77 -7.83
CA LEU A 113 8.63 1.86 -7.73
C LEU A 113 9.29 2.00 -9.10
N SER A 114 8.76 1.36 -10.15
CA SER A 114 9.30 1.48 -11.51
C SER A 114 9.19 2.90 -12.11
N MET A 115 8.27 3.72 -11.61
CA MET A 115 8.08 5.10 -12.09
C MET A 115 8.91 6.13 -11.33
N ILE A 116 9.39 5.77 -10.13
CA ILE A 116 10.19 6.66 -9.30
C ILE A 116 11.64 6.25 -9.50
N HIS A 117 12.48 7.15 -10.00
CA HIS A 117 13.92 6.93 -9.97
C HIS A 117 14.37 6.99 -8.51
N TYR A 118 14.67 5.82 -7.94
CA TYR A 118 15.25 5.69 -6.61
C TYR A 118 16.66 5.12 -6.74
N GLU A 119 17.58 5.65 -5.95
CA GLU A 119 18.92 5.09 -5.80
C GLU A 119 18.93 4.17 -4.59
N ASP A 120 19.72 3.11 -4.66
CA ASP A 120 19.93 2.23 -3.52
C ASP A 120 20.83 2.94 -2.51
N LEU A 121 20.23 3.33 -1.38
CA LEU A 121 20.92 4.00 -0.27
C LEU A 121 21.45 2.99 0.76
N THR A 122 21.47 1.69 0.45
CA THR A 122 22.05 0.71 1.38
C THR A 122 23.52 1.07 1.62
N PRO A 123 23.89 1.40 2.88
CA PRO A 123 25.28 1.67 3.19
C PRO A 123 26.07 0.40 2.92
N GLU A 124 27.24 0.55 2.31
CA GLU A 124 28.16 -0.58 2.15
C GLU A 124 28.47 -1.20 3.53
N PRO A 125 28.60 -2.53 3.61
CA PRO A 125 29.01 -3.19 4.84
C PRO A 125 30.30 -2.56 5.37
N ILE A 126 30.22 -1.93 6.54
CA ILE A 126 31.40 -1.35 7.18
C ILE A 126 32.28 -2.51 7.66
N GLU A 127 33.50 -2.59 7.13
CA GLU A 127 34.50 -3.51 7.67
C GLU A 127 34.84 -3.09 9.09
N LEU A 128 34.52 -3.95 10.06
CA LEU A 128 34.93 -3.72 11.44
C LEU A 128 36.45 -3.88 11.51
N PRO A 129 37.19 -2.86 11.99
CA PRO A 129 38.62 -3.01 12.17
C PRO A 129 38.89 -4.16 13.15
N PRO A 130 40.02 -4.89 12.98
CA PRO A 130 40.40 -5.92 13.93
C PRO A 130 40.46 -5.29 15.33
N ARG A 131 39.97 -6.04 16.33
CA ARG A 131 40.02 -5.61 17.73
C ARG A 131 41.48 -5.33 18.10
N GLN A 132 41.73 -4.18 18.73
CA GLN A 132 43.05 -3.86 19.25
C GLN A 132 43.55 -4.99 20.15
N GLU A 133 44.80 -5.42 19.95
CA GLU A 133 45.43 -6.37 20.86
C GLU A 133 45.52 -5.75 22.26
N ASN A 134 45.31 -6.55 23.31
CA ASN A 134 45.38 -6.07 24.68
C ASN A 134 46.83 -5.66 24.99
N ALA A 135 47.14 -4.37 24.88
CA ALA A 135 48.43 -3.78 25.23
C ALA A 135 48.65 -3.74 26.75
N GLY A 136 48.63 -4.91 27.40
CA GLY A 136 48.78 -5.06 28.85
C GLY A 136 47.54 -4.67 29.68
N TYR A 137 46.39 -4.44 29.03
CA TYR A 137 45.14 -4.19 29.75
C TYR A 137 44.57 -5.50 30.32
N GLU A 138 44.76 -5.69 31.62
CA GLU A 138 44.07 -6.73 32.37
C GLU A 138 42.70 -6.21 32.82
N ARG A 139 41.64 -6.84 32.30
CA ARG A 139 40.29 -6.53 32.74
C ARG A 139 40.15 -6.90 34.22
N PRO A 140 39.60 -6.02 35.08
CA PRO A 140 39.35 -6.36 36.48
C PRO A 140 38.52 -7.64 36.60
N PRO A 141 38.76 -8.47 37.64
CA PRO A 141 37.99 -9.67 37.88
C PRO A 141 36.49 -9.39 37.87
N ILE A 142 35.74 -10.24 37.16
CA ILE A 142 34.28 -10.16 36.99
C ILE A 142 33.55 -10.11 38.35
N GLN A 143 34.17 -10.69 39.38
CA GLN A 143 33.70 -10.76 40.76
C GLN A 143 33.59 -9.39 41.46
N HIS A 144 34.38 -8.40 41.05
CA HIS A 144 34.34 -7.05 41.65
C HIS A 144 33.27 -6.14 41.02
N GLN A 145 32.61 -6.58 39.96
CA GLN A 145 31.55 -5.80 39.31
C GLN A 145 30.20 -6.03 40.00
N LYS A 146 29.45 -4.95 40.20
CA LYS A 146 28.08 -5.02 40.72
C LYS A 146 27.13 -5.34 39.58
N TRP A 147 26.57 -6.54 39.58
CA TRP A 147 25.60 -6.99 38.59
C TRP A 147 24.18 -6.58 38.99
N VAL A 148 23.37 -6.21 38.02
CA VAL A 148 21.93 -6.04 38.22
C VAL A 148 21.30 -7.44 38.37
N PRO A 149 20.34 -7.64 39.30
CA PRO A 149 19.67 -8.92 39.43
C PRO A 149 19.06 -9.38 38.11
N ALA A 150 19.44 -10.57 37.64
CA ALA A 150 18.92 -11.14 36.41
C ALA A 150 17.51 -11.68 36.65
N VAL A 151 16.49 -10.97 36.14
CA VAL A 151 15.09 -11.44 36.14
C VAL A 151 14.85 -12.45 35.01
N TRP A 152 15.63 -12.36 33.93
CA TRP A 152 15.62 -13.29 32.80
C TRP A 152 17.08 -13.62 32.43
N GLY A 153 17.43 -14.90 32.31
CA GLY A 153 18.81 -15.37 32.07
C GLY A 153 19.62 -15.58 33.36
N SER A 154 20.94 -15.75 33.24
CA SER A 154 21.88 -15.90 34.36
C SER A 154 23.03 -14.90 34.25
N ASN A 155 23.45 -14.31 35.37
CA ASN A 155 24.68 -13.52 35.39
C ASN A 155 25.90 -14.47 35.36
N PRO A 156 27.04 -14.04 34.79
CA PRO A 156 28.26 -14.85 34.75
C PRO A 156 28.78 -15.29 36.13
N VAL A 157 28.36 -14.61 37.20
CA VAL A 157 28.76 -14.89 38.60
C VAL A 157 27.87 -15.96 39.26
N ASP A 158 26.71 -16.27 38.67
CA ASP A 158 25.74 -17.21 39.25
C ASP A 158 26.00 -18.67 38.85
N ASP A 159 26.81 -18.92 37.83
CA ASP A 159 27.12 -20.27 37.32
C ASP A 159 28.29 -20.89 38.10
N LYS A 160 28.00 -21.72 39.12
CA LYS A 160 28.98 -22.43 39.97
C LYS A 160 29.60 -23.67 39.31
N ARG A 161 29.70 -23.74 37.98
CA ARG A 161 30.33 -24.87 37.27
C ARG A 161 31.82 -24.61 37.02
N VAL A 162 32.61 -24.68 38.10
CA VAL A 162 34.00 -25.19 38.10
C VAL A 162 34.19 -25.95 39.41
#